data_AF-A0A848RXP1-F1
#
_entry.id   AF-A0A848RXP1-F1
#
_cell.length_a   1.000
_cell.length_b   1.000
_cell.length_c   1.000
_cell.angle_alpha   90.00
_cell.angle_beta   90.00
_cell.angle_gamma   90.00
#
_symmetry.space_group_name_H-M   'P 1'
#
loop_
_entity.id
_entity.type
_entity.pdbx_description
1 polymer ?
#
loop_
_entity_poly.entity_id
_entity_poly.type
_entity_poly.pdbx_seq_one_letter_code
_entity_poly.pdbx_strand_id
1 'polypeptide(L)'
;MTLRHVVTWKVAGDTEQERDAIKSEFRDRLLSLPPQIDVIRSFEVGLNDAGAADNFDVVLVSEFDDEDALQQYIVHPVHQEVVAFVRANTVGRAGVDYIL
;
A
#
# COMPACT_ATOMS: atom_id res chain seq x y z
N MET A 1 4.19 -4.41 -21.50
CA MET A 1 3.70 -5.53 -20.67
C MET A 1 3.48 -4.93 -19.32
N THR A 2 2.23 -4.82 -18.85
CA THR A 2 1.95 -4.10 -17.61
C THR A 2 2.46 -4.90 -16.41
N LEU A 3 3.07 -4.24 -15.44
CA LEU A 3 3.53 -4.84 -14.19
C LEU A 3 2.52 -4.50 -13.09
N ARG A 4 2.09 -5.50 -12.33
CA ARG A 4 1.25 -5.32 -11.14
C ARG A 4 2.08 -5.52 -9.88
N HIS A 5 2.03 -4.51 -9.01
CA HIS A 5 2.64 -4.47 -7.70
C HIS A 5 1.57 -4.62 -6.63
N VAL A 6 1.56 -5.75 -5.93
CA VAL A 6 0.61 -6.05 -4.85
C VAL A 6 1.35 -6.11 -3.53
N VAL A 7 0.94 -5.30 -2.56
CA VAL A 7 1.51 -5.31 -1.21
C VAL A 7 0.40 -5.36 -0.19
N THR A 8 0.61 -6.09 0.88
CA THR A 8 -0.34 -6.15 1.99
C THR A 8 0.38 -5.99 3.32
N TRP A 9 -0.29 -5.35 4.27
CA TRP A 9 0.25 -5.04 5.60
C TRP A 9 -0.66 -5.52 6.73
N LYS A 10 -0.03 -6.04 7.78
CA LYS A 10 -0.60 -6.19 9.11
C LYS A 10 -0.19 -4.98 9.93
N VAL A 11 -1.16 -4.25 10.49
CA VAL A 11 -0.90 -2.99 11.19
C VAL A 11 -0.60 -3.21 12.67
N ALA A 12 0.22 -2.32 13.24
CA ALA A 12 0.44 -2.24 14.69
C ALA A 12 -0.81 -1.71 15.42
N GLY A 13 -0.88 -1.88 16.74
CA GLY A 13 -1.94 -1.34 17.60
C GLY A 13 -2.45 -2.37 18.61
N ASP A 14 -2.58 -1.95 19.86
CA ASP A 14 -2.94 -2.83 20.98
C ASP A 14 -4.46 -3.07 21.01
N THR A 15 -5.24 -2.07 20.61
CA THR A 15 -6.70 -2.12 20.56
C THR A 15 -7.24 -2.15 19.13
N GLU A 16 -8.48 -2.60 18.98
CA GLU A 16 -9.17 -2.58 17.68
C GLU A 16 -9.37 -1.14 17.17
N GLN A 17 -9.71 -0.22 18.06
CA GLN A 17 -9.90 1.19 17.74
C GLN A 17 -8.62 1.85 17.23
N GLU A 18 -7.46 1.55 17.83
CA GLU A 18 -6.17 2.03 17.35
C GLU A 18 -5.83 1.46 15.97
N ARG A 19 -6.03 0.15 15.77
CA ARG A 19 -5.80 -0.48 14.47
C ARG A 19 -6.72 0.08 13.38
N ASP A 20 -7.98 0.35 13.70
CA ASP A 20 -8.95 0.95 12.77
C ASP A 20 -8.54 2.38 12.37
N ALA A 21 -8.10 3.19 13.34
CA ALA A 21 -7.58 4.53 13.06
C ALA A 21 -6.34 4.47 12.16
N ILE A 22 -5.40 3.57 12.46
CA ILE A 22 -4.20 3.36 11.65
C ILE A 22 -4.57 2.89 10.24
N LYS A 23 -5.45 1.89 10.08
CA LYS A 23 -5.92 1.40 8.77
C LYS A 23 -6.51 2.53 7.92
N SER A 24 -7.36 3.38 8.52
CA SER A 24 -7.95 4.52 7.81
C SER A 24 -6.88 5.50 7.32
N GLU A 25 -5.97 5.91 8.20
CA GLU A 25 -4.89 6.84 7.84
C GLU A 25 -3.94 6.24 6.80
N PHE A 26 -3.63 4.95 6.91
CA PHE A 26 -2.82 4.19 5.95
C PHE A 26 -3.45 4.25 4.55
N ARG A 27 -4.76 3.98 4.46
CA ARG A 27 -5.52 4.04 3.22
C ARG A 27 -5.50 5.45 2.63
N ASP A 28 -5.79 6.47 3.43
CA ASP A 28 -5.90 7.85 2.96
C ASP A 28 -4.54 8.39 2.47
N ARG A 29 -3.45 8.06 3.17
CA ARG A 29 -2.09 8.42 2.74
C ARG A 29 -1.70 7.74 1.44
N LEU A 30 -1.98 6.44 1.28
CA LEU A 30 -1.72 5.75 0.02
C LEU A 30 -2.53 6.34 -1.14
N LEU A 31 -3.83 6.59 -0.94
CA LEU A 31 -4.72 7.18 -1.95
C LEU A 31 -4.36 8.62 -2.31
N SER A 32 -3.48 9.28 -1.55
CA SER A 32 -2.95 10.61 -1.90
C SER A 32 -1.84 10.59 -2.96
N LEU A 33 -1.26 9.41 -3.26
CA LEU A 33 -0.12 9.27 -4.18
C LEU A 33 -0.48 9.41 -5.67
N PRO A 34 -1.58 8.82 -6.19
CA PRO A 34 -1.93 8.89 -7.61
C PRO A 34 -1.91 10.28 -8.24
N PRO A 35 -2.47 11.35 -7.62
CA PRO A 35 -2.42 12.69 -8.20
C PRO A 35 -1.03 13.35 -8.20
N GLN A 36 -0.01 12.71 -7.60
CA GLN A 36 1.33 13.27 -7.42
C GLN A 36 2.43 12.47 -8.13
N ILE A 37 2.11 11.29 -8.69
CA ILE A 37 3.10 10.41 -9.32
C ILE A 37 2.54 9.88 -10.65
N ASP A 38 3.02 10.45 -11.76
CA ASP A 38 2.45 10.24 -13.11
C ASP A 38 2.61 8.82 -13.66
N VAL A 39 3.55 8.03 -13.13
CA VAL A 39 3.81 6.65 -13.62
C VAL A 39 2.79 5.61 -13.13
N ILE A 40 1.91 5.99 -12.19
CA ILE A 40 0.85 5.11 -11.68
C ILE A 40 -0.24 4.94 -12.74
N ARG A 41 -0.51 3.70 -13.18
CA ARG A 41 -1.60 3.39 -14.14
C ARG A 41 -2.91 3.04 -13.46
N SER A 42 -2.85 2.28 -12.37
CA SER A 42 -3.98 1.91 -11.52
C SER A 42 -3.51 1.88 -10.08
N PHE A 43 -4.41 2.23 -9.15
CA PHE A 43 -4.10 2.30 -7.73
C PHE A 43 -5.35 2.06 -6.88
N GLU A 44 -5.40 0.92 -6.23
CA GLU A 44 -6.49 0.51 -5.36
C GLU A 44 -5.95 0.20 -3.96
N VAL A 45 -6.62 0.73 -2.94
CA VAL A 45 -6.32 0.44 -1.54
C VAL A 45 -7.55 -0.10 -0.86
N GLY A 46 -7.46 -1.33 -0.38
CA GLY A 46 -8.54 -2.05 0.31
C GLY A 46 -8.21 -2.26 1.79
N LEU A 47 -9.23 -2.19 2.63
CA LEU A 47 -9.18 -2.62 4.02
C LEU A 47 -9.81 -4.02 4.13
N ASN A 48 -9.35 -4.82 5.08
CA ASN A 48 -9.94 -6.12 5.35
C ASN A 48 -11.28 -5.98 6.10
N ASP A 49 -12.38 -5.89 5.37
CA ASP A 49 -13.73 -5.69 5.92
C ASP A 49 -14.42 -7.00 6.34
N ALA A 50 -14.02 -8.15 5.77
CA ALA A 50 -14.68 -9.44 6.01
C ALA A 50 -14.11 -10.24 7.20
N GLY A 51 -13.04 -9.75 7.84
CA GLY A 51 -12.73 -10.06 9.24
C GLY A 51 -12.18 -11.46 9.58
N ALA A 52 -11.55 -12.20 8.66
CA ALA A 52 -10.82 -13.40 9.06
C ALA A 52 -9.54 -13.02 9.84
N ALA A 53 -9.32 -13.64 11.01
CA ALA A 53 -8.24 -13.26 11.93
C ALA A 53 -6.84 -13.35 11.32
N ASP A 54 -6.63 -14.33 10.44
CA ASP A 54 -5.33 -14.60 9.80
C ASP A 54 -5.06 -13.72 8.57
N ASN A 55 -6.05 -12.94 8.13
CA ASN A 55 -5.86 -12.01 7.02
C ASN A 55 -4.98 -10.83 7.45
N PHE A 56 -4.34 -10.23 6.45
CA PHE A 56 -3.72 -8.93 6.59
C PHE A 56 -4.80 -7.84 6.61
N ASP A 57 -4.41 -6.63 7.03
CA ASP A 57 -5.35 -5.57 7.40
C ASP A 57 -5.59 -4.56 6.28
N VAL A 58 -4.56 -4.34 5.45
CA VAL A 58 -4.57 -3.40 4.32
C VAL A 58 -3.96 -4.07 3.09
N VAL A 59 -4.51 -3.84 1.91
CA VAL A 59 -3.92 -4.23 0.62
C VAL A 59 -3.79 -3.02 -0.30
N LEU A 60 -2.67 -2.94 -1.00
CA LEU A 60 -2.43 -2.06 -2.14
C LEU A 60 -2.31 -2.94 -3.39
N VAL A 61 -3.11 -2.63 -4.41
CA VAL A 61 -2.95 -3.17 -5.76
C VAL A 61 -2.65 -1.99 -6.68
N SER A 62 -1.50 -2.01 -7.33
CA SER A 62 -1.07 -0.93 -8.22
C SER A 62 -0.48 -1.48 -9.52
N GLU A 63 -0.59 -0.72 -10.59
CA GLU A 63 -0.12 -1.11 -11.92
C GLU A 63 0.79 -0.03 -12.52
N PHE A 64 1.80 -0.49 -13.25
CA PHE A 64 2.84 0.30 -13.90
C PHE A 64 3.12 -0.24 -15.30
N ASP A 65 3.67 0.59 -16.19
CA ASP A 65 3.97 0.16 -17.57
C ASP A 65 5.04 -0.94 -17.63
N ASP A 66 6.00 -0.90 -16.70
CA ASP A 66 7.15 -1.79 -16.61
C ASP A 66 7.86 -1.65 -15.25
N GLU A 67 9.01 -2.32 -15.09
CA GLU A 67 9.83 -2.27 -13.89
C GLU A 67 10.46 -0.89 -13.66
N ASP A 68 10.83 -0.16 -14.72
CA ASP A 68 11.42 1.18 -14.59
C ASP A 68 10.39 2.19 -14.03
N ALA A 69 9.13 2.12 -14.49
CA ALA A 69 8.02 2.88 -13.95
C ALA A 69 7.75 2.53 -12.48
N LEU A 70 7.80 1.24 -12.10
CA LEU A 70 7.71 0.84 -10.70
C LEU A 70 8.86 1.43 -9.87
N GLN A 71 10.10 1.39 -10.36
CA GLN A 71 11.24 1.97 -9.64
C GLN A 71 11.10 3.49 -9.47
N GLN A 72 10.61 4.21 -10.48
CA GLN A 72 10.32 5.65 -10.37
C GLN A 72 9.30 5.93 -9.26
N TYR A 73 8.23 5.15 -9.18
CA TYR A 73 7.26 5.22 -8.09
C TYR A 73 7.92 4.93 -6.73
N ILE A 74 8.70 3.85 -6.62
CA ILE A 74 9.35 3.44 -5.37
C ILE A 74 10.24 4.55 -4.84
N VAL A 75 11.08 5.17 -5.67
CA VAL A 75 12.03 6.20 -5.20
C VAL A 75 11.43 7.60 -5.09
N HIS A 76 10.18 7.80 -5.52
CA HIS A 76 9.55 9.12 -5.52
C HIS A 76 9.49 9.72 -4.10
N PRO A 77 9.86 11.01 -3.88
CA PRO A 77 9.89 11.61 -2.55
C PRO A 77 8.57 11.49 -1.78
N VAL A 78 7.43 11.77 -2.42
CA VAL A 78 6.12 11.66 -1.76
C VAL A 78 5.74 10.22 -1.41
N HIS A 79 6.22 9.23 -2.17
CA HIS A 79 6.05 7.83 -1.81
C HIS A 79 6.92 7.49 -0.60
N GLN A 80 8.15 7.98 -0.53
CA GLN A 80 9.03 7.77 0.62
C GLN A 80 8.47 8.36 1.92
N GLU A 81 7.79 9.51 1.86
CA GLU A 81 7.08 10.09 3.01
C GLU A 81 5.97 9.16 3.53
N VAL A 82 5.16 8.60 2.62
CA VAL A 82 4.12 7.62 2.98
C VAL A 82 4.75 6.34 3.52
N VAL A 83 5.83 5.84 2.89
CA VAL A 83 6.57 4.64 3.35
C VAL A 83 7.08 4.80 4.78
N ALA A 84 7.53 5.99 5.18
CA ALA A 84 7.97 6.24 6.55
C ALA A 84 6.84 6.02 7.56
N PHE A 85 5.65 6.57 7.29
CA PHE A 85 4.46 6.34 8.10
C PHE A 85 4.05 4.86 8.10
N VAL A 86 4.00 4.23 6.92
CA VAL A 86 3.62 2.83 6.75
C VAL A 86 4.53 1.92 7.57
N ARG A 87 5.85 2.09 7.47
CA ARG A 87 6.84 1.27 8.20
C ARG A 87 6.70 1.41 9.71
N ALA A 88 6.43 2.63 10.20
CA ALA A 88 6.24 2.87 11.63
C ALA A 88 5.01 2.16 12.20
N ASN A 89 4.01 1.86 11.37
CA ASN A 89 2.72 1.29 11.76
C ASN A 89 2.51 -0.15 11.26
N THR A 90 3.56 -0.85 10.85
CA THR A 90 3.48 -2.21 10.28
C THR A 90 4.16 -3.24 11.18
N VAL A 91 3.48 -4.36 11.45
CA VAL A 91 4.06 -5.54 12.13
C VAL A 91 4.24 -6.74 11.20
N GLY A 92 3.65 -6.71 10.01
CA GLY A 92 3.83 -7.74 8.98
C GLY A 92 3.65 -7.16 7.58
N ARG A 93 4.47 -7.59 6.61
CA ARG A 93 4.38 -7.16 5.21
C ARG A 93 4.61 -8.34 4.28
N ALA A 94 3.78 -8.46 3.25
CA ALA A 94 4.02 -9.34 2.11
C ALA A 94 3.83 -8.55 0.81
N GLY A 95 4.54 -8.91 -0.24
CA GLY A 95 4.37 -8.29 -1.55
C GLY A 95 4.77 -9.22 -2.69
N VAL A 96 4.09 -9.06 -3.82
CA VAL A 96 4.32 -9.84 -5.05
C VAL A 96 4.20 -8.89 -6.24
N ASP A 97 5.19 -8.97 -7.13
CA ASP A 97 5.21 -8.26 -8.39
C ASP A 97 5.11 -9.27 -9.53
N TYR A 98 4.20 -9.04 -10.49
CA TYR A 98 4.00 -9.95 -11.62
C TYR A 98 3.54 -9.22 -12.89
N ILE A 99 3.80 -9.84 -14.05
CA ILE A 99 3.43 -9.32 -15.36
C ILE A 99 1.98 -9.72 -15.70
N LEU A 100 1.22 -8.79 -16.29
CA LEU A 100 -0.14 -8.98 -16.81
C LEU A 100 -0.17 -9.35 -18.29
#